data_AF-A0A2V8HQF0-F1
#
_entry.id   AF-A0A2V8HQF0-F1
#
_cell.length_a   1.000
_cell.length_b   1.000
_cell.length_c   1.000
_cell.angle_alpha   90.00
_cell.angle_beta   90.00
_cell.angle_gamma   90.00
#
_symmetry.space_group_name_H-M   'P 1'
#
loop_
_entity.id
_entity.type
_entity.pdbx_description
1 polymer ?
#
loop_
_entity_poly.entity_id
_entity_poly.type
_entity_poly.pdbx_seq_one_letter_code
_entity_poly.pdbx_strand_id
1 'polypeptide(L)'
;MFCIHCGSQLLAHHRFCTSCGRVIASPVAPDVGVVAEPACTARRIMPLVIGAATLLAAATAVIVVVERSKAPTPPVTARPLASHLPAVLTLNCYNDQGDAVALGSGFIIQANGIGVTNWHVIAAATGSVKVTTGSGDAYEVHEITTFD
;
A
#
# COMPACT_ATOMS: atom_id res chain seq x y z
N MET A 1 -45.49 45.24 -29.33
CA MET A 1 -46.11 43.89 -29.22
C MET A 1 -46.37 43.61 -27.75
N PHE A 2 -47.42 42.86 -27.40
CA PHE A 2 -47.68 42.45 -26.01
C PHE A 2 -47.34 40.97 -25.82
N CYS A 3 -46.95 40.56 -24.61
CA CYS A 3 -46.62 39.17 -24.31
C CYS A 3 -47.89 38.31 -24.32
N ILE A 4 -47.89 37.20 -25.06
CA ILE A 4 -49.03 36.26 -25.09
C ILE A 4 -49.29 35.56 -23.75
N HIS A 5 -48.33 35.57 -22.84
CA HIS A 5 -48.43 34.88 -21.55
C HIS A 5 -48.88 35.77 -20.39
N CYS A 6 -48.59 37.08 -20.41
CA CYS A 6 -48.93 37.98 -19.30
C CYS A 6 -49.49 39.34 -19.71
N GLY A 7 -49.57 39.65 -21.01
CA GLY A 7 -50.12 40.90 -21.53
C GLY A 7 -49.22 42.14 -21.38
N SER A 8 -48.03 42.03 -20.78
CA SER A 8 -47.13 43.18 -20.66
C SER A 8 -46.60 43.64 -22.02
N GLN A 9 -46.34 44.94 -22.17
CA GLN A 9 -45.77 45.50 -23.39
C GLN A 9 -44.31 45.05 -23.55
N LEU A 10 -43.98 44.52 -24.72
CA LEU A 10 -42.64 44.05 -25.07
C LEU A 10 -41.91 45.13 -25.86
N LEU A 11 -40.68 45.44 -25.42
CA LEU A 11 -39.74 46.25 -26.17
C LEU A 11 -39.11 45.40 -27.28
N ALA A 12 -38.84 46.03 -28.43
CA ALA A 12 -38.33 45.35 -29.61
C ALA A 12 -36.97 44.68 -29.33
N HIS A 13 -36.79 43.46 -29.86
CA HIS A 13 -35.54 42.66 -29.86
C HIS A 13 -35.18 41.85 -28.61
N HIS A 14 -36.08 41.71 -27.62
CA HIS A 14 -35.85 40.80 -26.48
C HIS A 14 -36.40 39.39 -26.73
N ARG A 15 -35.56 38.37 -26.48
CA ARG A 15 -35.92 36.94 -26.63
C ARG A 15 -36.80 36.39 -25.50
N PHE A 16 -36.99 37.16 -24.43
CA PHE A 16 -37.78 36.78 -23.25
C PHE A 16 -38.50 37.99 -22.67
N CYS A 17 -39.64 37.74 -22.02
CA CYS A 17 -40.43 38.77 -21.36
C CYS A 17 -39.74 39.17 -20.05
N THR A 18 -39.38 40.44 -19.90
CA THR A 18 -38.77 40.97 -18.67
C THR A 18 -39.73 41.04 -17.48
N SER A 19 -41.04 40.91 -17.71
CA SER A 19 -42.06 40.96 -16.66
C SER A 19 -42.44 39.57 -16.12
N CYS A 20 -42.60 38.55 -16.99
CA CYS A 20 -42.99 37.20 -16.55
C CYS A 20 -41.90 36.13 -16.74
N GLY A 21 -40.75 36.47 -17.34
CA GLY A 21 -39.60 35.59 -17.50
C GLY A 21 -39.71 34.54 -18.61
N ARG A 22 -40.85 34.42 -19.32
CA ARG A 22 -41.03 33.42 -20.38
C ARG A 22 -40.41 33.85 -21.71
N VAL A 23 -39.84 32.89 -22.43
CA VAL A 23 -39.27 33.07 -23.77
C VAL A 23 -40.38 33.45 -24.76
N ILE A 24 -40.12 34.47 -25.56
CA ILE A 24 -41.02 34.91 -26.63
C ILE A 24 -40.36 34.45 -27.92
N ALA A 25 -40.89 33.38 -28.52
CA ALA A 25 -40.40 32.91 -29.80
C ALA A 25 -40.60 34.04 -30.84
N SER A 26 -39.50 34.64 -31.32
CA SER A 26 -39.55 35.63 -32.39
C SER A 26 -39.12 34.95 -33.70
N PRO A 27 -39.98 34.90 -34.73
CA PRO A 27 -39.64 34.28 -36.00
C PRO A 27 -39.07 35.29 -37.01
N VAL A 28 -38.43 34.72 -38.03
CA VAL A 28 -37.98 35.27 -39.32
C VAL A 28 -36.62 35.97 -39.33
N ALA A 29 -35.61 35.19 -39.74
CA ALA A 29 -34.35 35.65 -40.30
C ALA A 29 -34.56 36.15 -41.73
N PRO A 30 -33.86 37.20 -42.19
CA PRO A 30 -33.80 37.52 -43.61
C PRO A 30 -32.88 36.51 -44.31
N ASP A 31 -33.44 35.87 -45.34
CA ASP A 31 -32.78 35.06 -46.34
C ASP A 31 -31.84 35.94 -47.19
N VAL A 32 -30.53 35.66 -47.14
CA VAL A 32 -29.57 36.10 -48.16
C VAL A 32 -28.56 34.98 -48.39
N GLY A 33 -28.77 34.26 -49.49
CA GLY A 33 -27.76 34.21 -50.56
C GLY A 33 -26.47 33.44 -50.30
N VAL A 34 -26.52 32.16 -50.70
CA VAL A 34 -25.43 31.26 -51.13
C VAL A 34 -24.07 31.92 -51.41
N VAL A 35 -23.03 31.45 -50.70
CA VAL A 35 -21.69 31.32 -51.28
C VAL A 35 -21.10 29.98 -50.85
N ALA A 36 -20.62 29.24 -51.83
CA ALA A 36 -20.18 27.85 -51.74
C ALA A 36 -19.09 27.62 -50.67
N GLU A 37 -19.23 26.48 -49.99
CA GLU A 37 -18.28 25.93 -49.03
C GLU A 37 -16.87 25.79 -49.67
N PRO A 38 -15.78 26.27 -49.04
CA PRO A 38 -14.50 25.65 -49.28
C PRO A 38 -14.54 24.30 -48.58
N ALA A 39 -14.47 23.22 -49.36
CA ALA A 39 -14.38 21.86 -48.85
C ALA A 39 -13.19 21.76 -47.86
N CYS A 40 -13.46 21.92 -46.57
CA CYS A 40 -12.52 21.62 -45.52
C CYS A 40 -12.42 20.10 -45.44
N THR A 41 -11.31 19.57 -45.94
CA THR A 41 -10.92 18.16 -45.98
C THR A 41 -10.68 17.58 -44.56
N ALA A 42 -11.61 17.80 -43.62
CA ALA A 42 -11.48 17.45 -42.21
C ALA A 42 -12.35 16.24 -41.79
N ARG A 43 -13.10 15.63 -42.72
CA ARG A 43 -14.09 14.61 -42.36
C ARG A 43 -13.54 13.18 -42.23
N ARG A 44 -12.31 12.90 -42.66
CA ARG A 44 -11.72 11.54 -42.57
C ARG A 44 -10.82 11.29 -41.36
N ILE A 45 -10.44 12.33 -40.61
CA ILE A 45 -9.50 12.22 -39.48
C ILE A 45 -10.24 12.21 -38.12
N MET A 46 -11.47 12.72 -38.07
CA MET A 46 -12.27 12.84 -36.84
C MET A 46 -12.52 11.51 -36.08
N PRO A 47 -12.94 10.39 -36.72
CA PRO A 47 -13.14 9.13 -35.98
C PRO A 47 -11.81 8.49 -35.54
N LEU A 48 -10.71 8.77 -36.25
CA LEU A 48 -9.37 8.29 -35.91
C LEU A 48 -8.82 9.01 -34.67
N VAL A 49 -9.04 10.33 -34.57
CA VAL A 49 -8.60 11.14 -33.42
C VAL A 49 -9.41 10.80 -32.16
N ILE A 50 -10.72 10.57 -32.29
CA ILE A 50 -11.57 10.15 -31.16
C ILE A 50 -11.19 8.73 -30.71
N GLY A 51 -10.99 7.81 -31.66
CA GLY A 51 -10.52 6.45 -31.37
C GLY A 51 -9.17 6.44 -30.66
N ALA A 52 -8.21 7.22 -31.16
CA ALA A 52 -6.89 7.37 -30.54
C ALA A 52 -6.97 7.98 -29.12
N ALA A 53 -7.82 8.98 -28.90
CA ALA A 53 -8.02 9.60 -27.58
C ALA A 53 -8.65 8.62 -26.57
N THR A 54 -9.62 7.82 -26.99
CA THR A 54 -10.24 6.80 -26.11
C THR A 54 -9.29 5.65 -25.77
N LEU A 55 -8.48 5.20 -26.73
CA LEU A 55 -7.43 4.20 -26.49
C LEU A 55 -6.35 4.72 -25.53
N LEU A 56 -5.97 5.99 -25.66
CA LEU A 56 -5.01 6.61 -24.76
C LEU A 56 -5.57 6.78 -23.33
N ALA A 57 -6.85 7.15 -23.20
CA ALA A 57 -7.53 7.23 -21.91
C ALA A 57 -7.69 5.84 -21.25
N ALA A 58 -8.00 4.81 -22.03
CA ALA A 58 -8.07 3.44 -21.53
C ALA A 58 -6.68 2.92 -21.11
N ALA A 59 -5.64 3.17 -21.92
CA ALA A 59 -4.27 2.77 -21.59
C ALA A 59 -3.76 3.45 -20.31
N THR A 60 -4.03 4.74 -20.13
CA THR A 60 -3.65 5.47 -18.90
C THR A 60 -4.41 4.95 -17.68
N ALA A 61 -5.71 4.64 -17.79
CA ALA A 61 -6.46 4.03 -16.70
C ALA A 61 -5.92 2.65 -16.31
N VAL A 62 -5.54 1.82 -17.28
CA VAL A 62 -4.94 0.50 -17.04
C VAL A 62 -3.59 0.63 -16.33
N ILE A 63 -2.73 1.57 -16.74
CA ILE A 63 -1.43 1.81 -16.08
C ILE A 63 -1.62 2.18 -14.60
N VAL A 64 -2.55 3.09 -14.30
CA VAL A 64 -2.84 3.53 -12.92
C VAL A 64 -3.35 2.37 -12.05
N VAL A 65 -4.17 1.47 -12.61
CA VAL A 65 -4.66 0.28 -11.89
C VAL A 65 -3.54 -0.72 -11.64
N VAL A 66 -2.68 -0.98 -12.64
CA VAL A 66 -1.53 -1.90 -12.51
C VAL A 66 -0.52 -1.40 -11.48
N GLU A 67 -0.21 -0.10 -11.47
CA GLU A 67 0.67 0.50 -10.46
C GLU A 67 0.09 0.39 -9.04
N ARG A 68 -1.22 0.63 -8.87
CA ARG A 68 -1.88 0.43 -7.57
C ARG A 68 -1.92 -1.02 -7.11
N SER A 69 -1.89 -1.97 -8.04
CA SER A 69 -1.91 -3.41 -7.74
C SER A 69 -0.59 -3.90 -7.16
N LYS A 70 0.49 -3.13 -7.32
CA LYS A 70 1.83 -3.44 -6.81
C LYS A 70 1.95 -2.99 -5.35
N ALA A 71 1.07 -3.52 -4.49
CA ALA A 71 1.21 -3.34 -3.05
C ALA A 71 2.58 -3.89 -2.62
N PRO A 72 3.44 -3.09 -1.95
CA PRO A 72 4.68 -3.59 -1.40
C PRO A 72 4.36 -4.67 -0.38
N THR A 73 4.89 -5.89 -0.57
CA THR A 73 4.90 -6.88 0.50
C THR A 73 5.60 -6.23 1.70
N PRO A 74 4.95 -6.14 2.87
CA PRO A 74 5.60 -5.58 4.04
C PRO A 74 6.89 -6.38 4.29
N PRO A 75 8.01 -5.72 4.60
CA PRO A 75 9.23 -6.43 4.93
C PRO A 75 8.93 -7.37 6.11
N VAL A 76 9.27 -8.64 5.96
CA VAL A 76 9.24 -9.60 7.07
C VAL A 76 10.24 -9.08 8.10
N THR A 77 9.73 -8.39 9.12
CA THR A 77 10.55 -7.82 10.19
C THR A 77 10.67 -8.86 11.28
N ALA A 78 11.89 -9.10 11.79
CA ALA A 78 12.13 -9.99 12.93
C ALA A 78 11.56 -9.44 14.26
N ARG A 79 10.84 -8.32 14.22
CA ARG A 79 10.24 -7.65 15.38
C ARG A 79 9.35 -8.56 16.24
N PRO A 80 8.56 -9.51 15.69
CA PRO A 80 7.81 -10.46 16.50
C PRO A 80 8.67 -11.42 17.32
N LEU A 81 9.95 -11.60 16.97
CA LEU A 81 10.85 -12.51 17.67
C LEU A 81 11.42 -11.88 18.95
N ALA A 82 11.46 -10.55 19.04
CA ALA A 82 12.05 -9.83 20.16
C ALA A 82 11.41 -10.18 21.52
N SER A 83 10.10 -10.48 21.54
CA SER A 83 9.39 -10.90 22.76
C SER A 83 9.80 -12.28 23.27
N HIS A 84 10.46 -13.10 22.45
CA HIS A 84 10.86 -14.46 22.79
C HIS A 84 12.36 -14.59 23.09
N LEU A 85 13.16 -13.56 22.82
CA LEU A 85 14.61 -13.58 23.05
C LEU A 85 15.00 -13.92 24.50
N PRO A 86 14.31 -13.44 25.56
CA PRO A 86 14.69 -13.78 26.93
C PRO A 86 14.66 -15.29 27.24
N ALA A 87 13.86 -16.07 26.51
CA ALA A 87 13.81 -17.52 26.66
C ALA A 87 14.97 -18.23 25.95
N VAL A 88 15.72 -17.56 25.06
CA VAL A 88 16.88 -18.13 24.36
C VAL A 88 18.13 -17.93 25.21
N LEU A 89 18.94 -18.98 25.27
CA LEU A 89 20.15 -19.06 26.07
C LEU A 89 21.37 -19.20 25.14
N THR A 90 22.44 -18.49 25.47
CA THR A 90 23.79 -18.72 24.96
C THR A 90 24.58 -19.46 26.03
N LEU A 91 25.18 -20.61 25.70
CA LEU A 91 25.95 -21.43 26.65
C LEU A 91 27.42 -21.36 26.30
N ASN A 92 28.23 -20.88 27.24
CA ASN A 92 29.69 -20.97 27.21
C ASN A 92 30.13 -22.10 28.14
N CYS A 93 30.77 -23.10 27.57
CA CYS A 93 31.24 -24.29 28.26
C CYS A 93 32.74 -24.17 28.52
N TYR A 94 33.15 -24.50 29.74
CA TYR A 94 34.53 -24.39 30.20
C TYR A 94 35.09 -25.73 30.68
N ASN A 95 36.39 -25.92 30.49
CA ASN A 95 37.13 -27.02 31.13
C ASN A 95 37.49 -26.68 32.59
N ASP A 96 38.14 -27.62 33.26
CA ASP A 96 38.60 -27.46 34.66
C ASP A 96 39.68 -26.38 34.85
N GLN A 97 40.31 -25.95 33.76
CA GLN A 97 41.32 -24.88 33.72
C GLN A 97 40.66 -23.50 33.54
N GLY A 98 39.35 -23.46 33.23
CA GLY A 98 38.61 -22.24 32.96
C GLY A 98 38.68 -21.77 31.49
N ASP A 99 39.22 -22.58 30.58
CA ASP A 99 39.26 -22.27 29.15
C ASP A 99 37.92 -22.60 28.49
N ALA A 100 37.47 -21.74 27.57
CA ALA A 100 36.26 -21.97 26.80
C ALA A 100 36.50 -23.11 25.78
N VAL A 101 35.71 -24.17 25.89
CA VAL A 101 35.86 -25.40 25.08
C VAL A 101 34.69 -25.65 24.14
N ALA A 102 33.52 -25.09 24.42
CA ALA A 102 32.38 -25.13 23.51
C ALA A 102 31.47 -23.92 23.68
N LEU A 103 30.76 -23.60 22.61
CA LEU A 103 29.71 -22.58 22.54
C LEU A 103 28.46 -23.23 21.95
N GLY A 104 27.31 -22.97 22.55
CA GLY A 104 26.04 -23.43 22.00
C GLY A 104 24.87 -22.57 22.41
N SER A 105 23.68 -23.04 22.06
CA SER A 105 22.42 -22.39 22.40
C SER A 105 21.46 -23.36 23.07
N GLY A 106 20.49 -22.78 23.76
CA GLY A 106 19.44 -23.51 24.45
C GLY A 106 18.23 -22.62 24.64
N PHE A 107 17.24 -23.14 25.34
CA PHE A 107 16.06 -22.37 25.69
C PHE A 107 15.51 -22.76 27.05
N ILE A 108 14.97 -21.77 27.77
CA ILE A 108 14.26 -21.96 29.03
C ILE A 108 12.90 -22.59 28.72
N ILE A 109 12.58 -23.69 29.41
CA ILE A 109 11.29 -24.39 29.26
C ILE A 109 10.37 -24.21 30.47
N GLN A 110 10.90 -23.73 31.59
CA GLN A 110 10.13 -23.47 32.81
C GLN A 110 10.60 -22.21 33.54
N ALA A 111 9.66 -21.52 34.19
CA ALA A 111 9.94 -20.26 34.90
C ALA A 111 10.87 -20.39 36.12
N ASN A 112 11.11 -21.62 36.60
CA ASN A 112 12.08 -21.93 37.66
C ASN A 112 13.54 -21.98 37.17
N GLY A 113 13.80 -21.66 35.89
CA GLY A 113 15.15 -21.63 35.33
C GLY A 113 15.59 -22.93 34.67
N ILE A 114 14.71 -23.94 34.56
CA ILE A 114 15.04 -25.16 33.79
C ILE A 114 15.08 -24.82 32.31
N GLY A 115 16.23 -25.10 31.69
CA GLY A 115 16.47 -24.96 30.26
C GLY A 115 16.97 -26.26 29.64
N VAL A 116 16.89 -26.34 28.31
CA VAL A 116 17.33 -27.50 27.54
C VAL A 116 18.29 -27.06 26.43
N THR A 117 19.20 -27.97 26.09
CA THR A 117 20.16 -27.83 25.00
C THR A 117 20.52 -29.21 24.47
N ASN A 118 21.37 -29.24 23.45
CA ASN A 118 21.89 -30.49 22.93
C ASN A 118 22.97 -31.06 23.85
N TRP A 119 22.98 -32.38 24.01
CA TRP A 119 24.01 -33.07 24.80
C TRP A 119 25.43 -32.78 24.33
N HIS A 120 25.68 -32.75 23.02
CA HIS A 120 27.03 -32.51 22.48
C HIS A 120 27.61 -31.14 22.84
N VAL A 121 26.77 -30.16 23.20
CA VAL A 121 27.23 -28.83 23.66
C VAL A 121 27.76 -28.95 25.08
N ILE A 122 26.97 -29.57 25.97
CA ILE A 122 27.29 -29.69 27.39
C ILE A 122 28.36 -30.75 27.65
N ALA A 123 28.38 -31.84 26.89
CA ALA A 123 29.35 -32.92 27.05
C ALA A 123 30.81 -32.47 26.87
N ALA A 124 31.02 -31.32 26.22
CA ALA A 124 32.35 -30.72 26.07
C ALA A 124 32.80 -29.98 27.34
N ALA A 125 31.89 -29.57 28.22
CA ALA A 125 32.22 -28.90 29.47
C ALA A 125 32.66 -29.92 30.52
N THR A 126 33.92 -29.87 30.95
CA THR A 126 34.38 -30.69 32.09
C THR A 126 34.31 -29.93 33.41
N GLY A 127 34.36 -28.59 33.38
CA GLY A 127 34.40 -27.75 34.57
C GLY A 127 33.08 -27.03 34.86
N SER A 128 32.73 -26.03 34.07
CA SER A 128 31.52 -25.20 34.30
C SER A 128 30.82 -24.81 33.01
N VAL A 129 29.55 -24.42 33.13
CA VAL A 129 28.76 -23.86 32.04
C VAL A 129 28.18 -22.53 32.50
N LYS A 130 28.47 -21.46 31.75
CA LYS A 130 27.86 -20.14 31.95
C LYS A 130 26.83 -19.91 30.86
N VAL A 131 25.67 -19.45 31.28
CA VAL A 131 24.53 -19.18 30.42
C VAL A 131 24.27 -17.69 30.38
N THR A 132 24.06 -17.13 29.19
CA THR A 132 23.60 -15.75 28.99
C THR A 132 22.25 -15.78 28.30
N THR A 133 21.24 -15.17 28.92
CA THR A 133 19.90 -15.03 28.36
C THR A 133 19.87 -14.01 27.22
N GLY A 134 18.84 -14.03 26.37
CA GLY A 134 18.68 -13.00 25.34
C GLY A 134 18.40 -11.59 25.90
N SER A 135 18.10 -11.44 27.19
CA SER A 135 18.07 -10.14 27.88
C SER A 135 19.45 -9.63 28.30
N GLY A 136 20.47 -10.50 28.27
CA GLY A 136 21.85 -10.18 28.65
C GLY A 136 22.22 -10.62 30.07
N ASP A 137 21.28 -11.15 30.85
CA ASP A 137 21.54 -11.67 32.18
C ASP A 137 22.35 -12.96 32.12
N ALA A 138 23.36 -13.09 32.98
CA ALA A 138 24.27 -14.23 33.01
C ALA A 138 24.12 -15.05 34.31
N TYR A 139 24.13 -16.38 34.15
CA TYR A 139 23.96 -17.34 35.24
C TYR A 139 24.95 -18.49 35.08
N GLU A 140 25.35 -19.09 36.19
CA GLU A 140 26.11 -20.35 36.19
C GLU A 140 25.13 -21.52 36.33
N VAL A 141 25.34 -22.58 35.55
CA VAL A 141 24.50 -23.77 35.60
C VAL A 141 24.78 -24.54 36.88
N HIS A 142 23.74 -24.76 37.69
CA HIS A 142 23.88 -25.49 38.95
C HIS A 142 23.87 -27.01 38.76
N GLU A 143 22.95 -27.52 37.93
CA GLU A 143 22.71 -28.95 37.77
C GLU A 143 22.45 -29.29 36.30
N ILE A 144 22.88 -30.48 35.89
CA ILE A 144 22.70 -31.01 34.54
C ILE A 144 22.02 -32.37 34.68
N THR A 145 20.81 -32.49 34.14
CA THR A 145 20.07 -33.75 34.07
C THR A 145 20.11 -34.29 32.65
N THR A 146 20.53 -35.54 32.48
CA THR A 146 20.52 -36.24 31.19
C THR A 146 19.36 -37.22 31.13
N PHE A 147 18.88 -37.49 29.91
CA PHE A 147 17.88 -38.50 29.63
C PHE A 147 18.45 -39.46 28.59
N ASP A 148 18.44 -40.75 28.91
CA ASP A 148 19.01 -41.83 28.09
C ASP A 148 17.95 -42.48 27.20
#